data_AF-A0AAI9ECB7-F1
#
_entry.id   AF-A0AAI9ECB7-F1
#
_cell.length_a   1.000
_cell.length_b   1.000
_cell.length_c   1.000
_cell.angle_alpha   90.00
_cell.angle_beta   90.00
_cell.angle_gamma   90.00
#
_symmetry.space_group_name_H-M   'P 1'
#
loop_
_entity.id
_entity.type
_entity.pdbx_description
1 polymer ?
#
loop_
_entity_poly.entity_id
_entity_poly.type
_entity_poly.pdbx_seq_one_letter_code
_entity_poly.pdbx_strand_id
1 'polypeptide(L)'
;MVAATLSSVEVHARETVPVLFDFITKQRNGDYLGEAVSQLQHFLQAATLAQKADADNETVEGTLLHDVGRFIPDADEMPPMIAHDGTLVAKASHKVLGEISLRQSGVNEHICQLVGSRVTAKRYLTAVDNSYLL
;
A
#
# COMPACT_ATOMS: atom_id res chain seq x y z
N MET A 1 -34.75 -4.39 3.42
CA MET A 1 -33.60 -4.15 2.50
C MET A 1 -32.27 -4.07 3.21
N VAL A 2 -32.12 -3.37 4.35
CA VAL A 2 -30.84 -3.18 5.07
C VAL A 2 -30.09 -4.48 5.42
N ALA A 3 -30.78 -5.52 5.90
CA ALA A 3 -30.15 -6.79 6.27
C ALA A 3 -29.49 -7.54 5.08
N ALA A 4 -30.09 -7.47 3.89
CA ALA A 4 -29.54 -8.09 2.68
C ALA A 4 -28.35 -7.29 2.10
N THR A 5 -28.30 -5.98 2.35
CA THR A 5 -27.17 -5.13 1.95
C THR A 5 -25.97 -5.35 2.87
N LEU A 6 -26.19 -5.46 4.18
CA LEU A 6 -25.14 -5.80 5.14
C LEU A 6 -24.54 -7.18 4.86
N SER A 7 -25.36 -8.19 4.55
CA SER A 7 -24.83 -9.51 4.16
C SER A 7 -24.00 -9.45 2.88
N SER A 8 -24.36 -8.58 1.92
CA SER A 8 -23.58 -8.39 0.69
C SER A 8 -22.23 -7.71 0.96
N VAL A 9 -22.18 -6.73 1.87
CA VAL A 9 -20.93 -6.05 2.26
C VAL A 9 -20.01 -7.01 3.00
N GLU A 10 -20.54 -7.79 3.95
CA GLU A 10 -19.75 -8.77 4.69
C GLU A 10 -19.19 -9.88 3.78
N VAL A 11 -19.98 -10.37 2.82
CA VAL A 11 -19.50 -11.35 1.82
C VAL A 11 -18.40 -10.75 0.97
N HIS A 12 -18.62 -9.54 0.41
CA HIS A 12 -17.61 -8.86 -0.40
C HIS A 12 -16.31 -8.60 0.37
N ALA A 13 -16.40 -8.18 1.63
CA ALA A 13 -15.23 -7.99 2.49
C ALA A 13 -14.48 -9.31 2.76
N ARG A 14 -15.21 -10.40 3.02
CA ARG A 14 -14.63 -11.74 3.23
C ARG A 14 -13.94 -12.29 1.98
N GLU A 15 -14.37 -11.89 0.79
CA GLU A 15 -13.72 -12.26 -0.47
C GLU A 15 -12.54 -11.35 -0.80
N THR A 16 -12.65 -10.05 -0.53
CA THR A 16 -11.64 -9.03 -0.86
C THR A 16 -10.41 -9.11 0.03
N VAL A 17 -10.58 -9.25 1.35
CA VAL A 17 -9.46 -9.24 2.31
C VAL A 17 -8.43 -10.32 2.00
N PRO A 18 -8.79 -11.60 1.78
CA PRO A 18 -7.82 -12.63 1.40
C PRO A 18 -7.04 -12.30 0.13
N VAL A 19 -7.69 -11.69 -0.88
CA VAL A 19 -7.03 -11.30 -2.13
C VAL A 19 -5.96 -10.22 -1.88
N LEU A 20 -6.27 -9.20 -1.08
CA LEU A 20 -5.30 -8.17 -0.71
C LEU A 20 -4.11 -8.75 0.06
N PHE A 21 -4.37 -9.67 0.99
CA PHE A 21 -3.33 -10.36 1.76
C PHE A 21 -2.49 -11.28 0.88
N ASP A 22 -3.08 -11.91 -0.13
CA ASP A 22 -2.37 -12.75 -1.09
C ASP A 22 -1.36 -11.92 -1.92
N PHE A 23 -1.73 -10.70 -2.34
CA PHE A 23 -0.78 -9.78 -2.99
C PHE A 23 0.46 -9.48 -2.14
N ILE A 24 0.28 -9.26 -0.84
CA ILE A 24 1.38 -8.94 0.09
C ILE A 24 2.20 -10.20 0.44
N THR A 25 1.54 -11.32 0.71
CA THR A 25 2.19 -12.54 1.22
C THR A 25 2.91 -13.35 0.14
N LYS A 26 2.49 -13.27 -1.13
CA LYS A 26 3.24 -13.84 -2.27
C LYS A 26 4.65 -13.30 -2.38
N GLN A 27 4.87 -12.06 -1.92
CA GLN A 27 6.15 -11.35 -2.01
C GLN A 27 6.91 -11.34 -0.67
N ARG A 28 6.50 -12.19 0.29
CA ARG A 28 6.94 -12.11 1.69
C ARG A 28 8.46 -12.06 1.90
N ASN A 29 9.22 -12.77 1.09
CA ASN A 29 10.67 -12.88 1.17
C ASN A 29 11.39 -12.04 0.10
N GLY A 30 10.64 -11.24 -0.66
CA GLY A 30 11.21 -10.34 -1.67
C GLY A 30 12.02 -9.23 -1.01
N ASP A 31 13.09 -8.83 -1.68
CA ASP A 31 13.91 -7.67 -1.33
C ASP A 31 13.07 -6.39 -1.28
N TYR A 32 13.30 -5.55 -0.26
CA TYR A 32 12.71 -4.21 -0.18
C TYR A 32 13.73 -3.16 -0.64
N LEU A 33 13.98 -3.10 -1.95
CA LEU A 33 14.76 -2.03 -2.60
C LEU A 33 16.20 -1.88 -2.05
N GLY A 34 16.82 -3.01 -1.67
CA GLY A 34 18.14 -3.05 -1.07
C GLY A 34 18.20 -2.76 0.43
N GLU A 35 17.07 -2.48 1.07
CA GLU A 35 17.00 -2.31 2.53
C GLU A 35 17.09 -3.67 3.25
N ALA A 36 17.59 -3.66 4.49
CA ALA A 36 17.77 -4.86 5.31
C ALA A 36 16.45 -5.41 5.91
N VAL A 37 15.36 -5.37 5.13
CA VAL A 37 14.03 -5.88 5.45
C VAL A 37 13.40 -6.50 4.21
N SER A 38 12.58 -7.53 4.39
CA SER A 38 11.74 -8.05 3.31
C SER A 38 10.53 -7.16 3.05
N GLN A 39 9.89 -7.32 1.89
CA GLN A 39 8.64 -6.62 1.57
C GLN A 39 7.59 -6.80 2.68
N LEU A 40 7.30 -8.03 3.12
CA LEU A 40 6.34 -8.27 4.21
C LEU A 40 6.79 -7.67 5.54
N GLN A 41 8.08 -7.72 5.87
CA GLN A 41 8.59 -7.08 7.08
C GLN A 41 8.34 -5.57 7.05
N HIS A 42 8.56 -4.91 5.90
CA HIS A 42 8.28 -3.48 5.73
C HIS A 42 6.81 -3.13 5.97
N PHE A 43 5.86 -3.85 5.35
CA PHE A 43 4.42 -3.64 5.57
C PHE A 43 4.04 -3.81 7.05
N LEU A 44 4.50 -4.89 7.69
CA LEU A 44 4.17 -5.20 9.08
C LEU A 44 4.80 -4.20 10.05
N GLN A 45 6.05 -3.78 9.80
CA GLN A 45 6.72 -2.76 10.62
C GLN A 45 5.98 -1.42 10.53
N ALA A 46 5.62 -0.97 9.34
CA ALA A 46 4.89 0.28 9.15
C ALA A 46 3.54 0.27 9.91
N ALA A 47 2.74 -0.78 9.74
CA ALA A 47 1.47 -0.94 10.44
C ALA A 47 1.65 -1.04 11.96
N THR A 48 2.65 -1.79 12.42
CA THR A 48 2.96 -1.92 13.86
C THR A 48 3.37 -0.58 14.47
N LEU A 49 4.13 0.24 13.75
CA LEU A 49 4.52 1.57 14.20
C LEU A 49 3.32 2.51 14.29
N ALA A 50 2.40 2.47 13.32
CA ALA A 50 1.15 3.22 13.37
C ALA A 50 0.30 2.82 14.60
N GLN A 51 0.18 1.52 14.87
CA GLN A 51 -0.52 1.03 16.08
C GLN A 51 0.14 1.51 17.37
N LYS A 52 1.48 1.46 17.45
CA LYS A 52 2.23 1.93 18.63
C LYS A 52 2.15 3.44 18.83
N ALA A 53 1.87 4.19 17.77
CA ALA A 53 1.64 5.62 17.80
C ALA A 53 0.18 5.99 18.14
N ASP A 54 -0.67 5.02 18.48
CA ASP A 54 -2.10 5.21 18.77
C ASP A 54 -2.87 5.86 17.60
N ALA A 55 -2.46 5.54 16.37
CA ALA A 55 -3.15 5.99 15.17
C ALA A 55 -4.50 5.27 15.01
N ASP A 56 -5.44 5.90 14.30
CA ASP A 56 -6.73 5.29 14.00
C ASP A 56 -6.60 4.05 13.09
N ASN A 57 -7.65 3.22 13.07
CA ASN A 57 -7.65 1.96 12.30
C ASN A 57 -7.42 2.19 10.80
N GLU A 58 -7.97 3.26 10.21
CA GLU A 58 -7.80 3.54 8.78
C GLU A 58 -6.36 3.92 8.47
N THR A 59 -5.69 4.64 9.36
CA THR A 59 -4.26 4.94 9.26
C THR A 59 -3.44 3.66 9.35
N VAL A 60 -3.73 2.78 10.32
CA VAL A 60 -3.05 1.47 10.46
C VAL A 60 -3.22 0.62 9.20
N GLU A 61 -4.45 0.47 8.71
CA GLU A 61 -4.78 -0.26 7.48
C GLU A 61 -4.12 0.37 6.25
N GLY A 62 -4.14 1.70 6.15
CA GLY A 62 -3.44 2.47 5.11
C GLY A 62 -1.94 2.20 5.08
N THR A 63 -1.27 2.20 6.25
CA THR A 63 0.15 1.81 6.35
C THR A 63 0.40 0.35 5.98
N LEU A 64 -0.51 -0.57 6.33
CA LEU A 64 -0.38 -1.97 5.94
C LEU A 64 -0.49 -2.16 4.42
N LEU A 65 -1.28 -1.32 3.74
CA LEU A 65 -1.59 -1.47 2.32
C LEU A 65 -0.81 -0.50 1.41
N HIS A 66 0.00 0.40 1.95
CA HIS A 66 0.55 1.56 1.22
C HIS A 66 1.32 1.21 -0.06
N ASP A 67 2.02 0.07 -0.07
CA ASP A 67 2.82 -0.42 -1.20
C ASP A 67 2.12 -1.56 -2.00
N VAL A 68 0.84 -1.89 -1.71
CA VAL A 68 0.13 -3.04 -2.33
C VAL A 68 0.04 -2.94 -3.86
N GLY A 69 -0.04 -1.74 -4.41
CA GLY A 69 -0.11 -1.51 -5.86
C GLY A 69 1.15 -1.92 -6.63
N ARG A 70 2.22 -2.35 -5.94
CA ARG A 70 3.38 -3.00 -6.57
C ARG A 70 3.07 -4.44 -7.03
N PHE A 71 2.03 -5.05 -6.50
CA PHE A 71 1.77 -6.50 -6.60
C PHE A 71 0.40 -6.87 -7.17
N ILE A 72 -0.42 -5.87 -7.48
CA ILE A 72 -1.67 -6.10 -8.19
C ILE A 72 -1.39 -6.56 -9.64
N PRO A 73 -2.27 -7.34 -10.28
CA PRO A 73 -2.05 -7.84 -11.64
C PRO A 73 -1.73 -6.74 -12.66
N ASP A 74 -2.46 -5.63 -12.62
CA ASP A 74 -2.28 -4.48 -13.52
C ASP A 74 -0.90 -3.82 -13.41
N ALA A 75 -0.16 -4.09 -12.33
CA ALA A 75 1.21 -3.63 -12.22
C ALA A 75 2.08 -4.23 -13.34
N ASP A 76 1.81 -5.45 -13.82
CA ASP A 76 2.56 -6.09 -14.92
C ASP A 76 2.55 -5.31 -16.23
N GLU A 77 1.58 -4.44 -16.45
CA GLU A 77 1.47 -3.62 -17.64
C GLU A 77 2.21 -2.27 -17.53
N MET A 78 2.69 -1.91 -16.34
CA MET A 78 3.32 -0.60 -16.11
C MET A 78 4.82 -0.61 -16.44
N PRO A 79 5.35 0.50 -17.02
CA PRO A 79 6.78 0.64 -17.26
C PRO A 79 7.63 0.43 -15.98
N PRO A 80 8.79 -0.21 -16.08
CA PRO A 80 9.69 -0.36 -14.94
C PRO A 80 10.26 0.98 -14.51
N MET A 81 10.41 1.16 -13.20
CA MET A 81 11.19 2.24 -12.60
C MET A 81 12.56 1.70 -12.21
N ILE A 82 13.60 2.26 -12.81
CA ILE A 82 14.99 1.85 -12.62
C ILE A 82 15.71 2.93 -11.81
N ALA A 83 16.39 2.54 -10.74
CA ALA A 83 17.26 3.41 -9.96
C ALA A 83 18.51 3.82 -10.76
N HIS A 84 19.25 4.80 -10.25
CA HIS A 84 20.44 5.31 -10.94
C HIS A 84 21.53 4.25 -11.16
N ASP A 85 21.57 3.23 -10.29
CA ASP A 85 22.48 2.09 -10.34
C ASP A 85 22.02 0.97 -11.29
N GLY A 86 20.88 1.14 -11.98
CA GLY A 86 20.31 0.13 -12.88
C GLY A 86 19.37 -0.88 -12.20
N THR A 87 19.15 -0.77 -10.89
CA THR A 87 18.28 -1.68 -10.14
C THR A 87 16.81 -1.40 -10.40
N LEU A 88 16.00 -2.45 -10.65
CA LEU A 88 14.54 -2.31 -10.70
C LEU A 88 14.00 -2.01 -9.31
N VAL A 89 13.49 -0.79 -9.11
CA VAL A 89 12.95 -0.37 -7.81
C VAL A 89 11.43 -0.46 -7.71
N ALA A 90 10.70 -0.25 -8.80
CA ALA A 90 9.25 -0.33 -8.78
C ALA A 90 8.72 -0.43 -10.20
N LYS A 91 7.41 -0.43 -10.33
CA LYS A 91 6.74 -0.08 -11.59
C LYS A 91 6.12 1.29 -11.47
N ALA A 92 6.05 1.99 -12.60
CA ALA A 92 5.47 3.32 -12.65
C ALA A 92 4.03 3.28 -12.10
N SER A 93 3.61 4.38 -11.49
CA SER A 93 2.23 4.55 -11.02
C SER A 93 1.72 3.55 -9.96
N HIS A 94 2.57 2.72 -9.34
CA HIS A 94 2.12 1.75 -8.32
C HIS A 94 1.32 2.36 -7.15
N LYS A 95 1.53 3.65 -6.81
CA LYS A 95 0.66 4.38 -5.85
C LYS A 95 -0.75 4.62 -6.37
N VAL A 96 -0.88 5.02 -7.65
CA VAL A 96 -2.15 5.34 -8.32
C VAL A 96 -2.91 4.05 -8.59
N LEU A 97 -2.19 3.02 -9.02
CA LEU A 97 -2.71 1.67 -9.17
C LEU A 97 -3.24 1.12 -7.84
N GLY A 98 -2.47 1.22 -6.76
CA GLY A 98 -2.91 0.80 -5.42
C GLY A 98 -4.19 1.52 -4.98
N GLU A 99 -4.24 2.85 -5.11
CA GLU A 99 -5.44 3.64 -4.82
C GLU A 99 -6.65 3.19 -5.63
N ILE A 100 -6.51 3.09 -6.96
CA ILE A 100 -7.60 2.72 -7.87
C ILE A 100 -8.11 1.32 -7.55
N SER A 101 -7.23 0.34 -7.38
CA SER A 101 -7.62 -1.04 -7.11
C SER A 101 -8.29 -1.20 -5.75
N LEU A 102 -7.82 -0.51 -4.72
CA LEU A 102 -8.47 -0.52 -3.40
C LEU A 102 -9.86 0.11 -3.47
N ARG A 103 -10.00 1.24 -4.18
CA ARG A 103 -11.30 1.91 -4.38
C ARG A 103 -12.28 1.00 -5.14
N GLN A 104 -11.82 0.33 -6.20
CA GLN A 104 -12.63 -0.65 -6.94
C GLN A 104 -13.01 -1.86 -6.09
N SER A 105 -12.16 -2.22 -5.13
CA SER A 105 -12.41 -3.31 -4.18
C SER A 105 -13.33 -2.90 -3.02
N GLY A 106 -13.85 -1.67 -3.00
CA GLY A 106 -14.77 -1.19 -1.96
C GLY A 106 -14.10 -0.86 -0.63
N VAL A 107 -12.79 -0.68 -0.61
CA VAL A 107 -12.05 -0.22 0.58
C VAL A 107 -12.41 1.24 0.85
N ASN A 108 -12.39 1.63 2.13
CA ASN A 108 -12.70 2.99 2.55
C ASN A 108 -11.86 4.03 1.78
N GLU A 109 -12.51 5.11 1.35
CA GLU A 109 -11.89 6.17 0.53
C GLU A 109 -10.69 6.82 1.23
N HIS A 110 -10.71 6.99 2.55
CA HIS A 110 -9.60 7.56 3.31
C HIS A 110 -8.35 6.67 3.21
N ILE A 111 -8.50 5.35 3.32
CA ILE A 111 -7.41 4.38 3.13
C ILE A 111 -6.86 4.46 1.71
N CYS A 112 -7.74 4.54 0.71
CA CYS A 112 -7.34 4.69 -0.70
C CYS A 112 -6.48 5.95 -0.90
N GLN A 113 -6.88 7.07 -0.30
CA GLN A 113 -6.13 8.33 -0.36
C GLN A 113 -4.78 8.26 0.35
N LEU A 114 -4.68 7.60 1.52
CA LEU A 114 -3.40 7.39 2.21
C LEU A 114 -2.42 6.62 1.31
N VAL A 115 -2.89 5.57 0.64
CA VAL A 115 -2.09 4.74 -0.28
C VAL A 115 -1.63 5.56 -1.50
N GLY A 116 -2.54 6.30 -2.14
CA GLY A 116 -2.25 7.08 -3.34
C GLY A 116 -1.35 8.30 -3.10
N SER A 117 -1.48 8.93 -1.93
CA SER A 117 -0.84 10.21 -1.62
C SER A 117 0.59 10.09 -1.07
N ARG A 118 1.02 8.93 -0.57
CA ARG A 118 2.32 8.78 0.15
C ARG A 118 3.56 9.27 -0.60
N VAL A 119 3.62 9.13 -1.93
CA VAL A 119 4.77 9.66 -2.71
C VAL A 119 4.72 11.18 -2.78
N THR A 120 3.51 11.75 -2.84
CA THR A 120 3.30 13.20 -2.74
C THR A 120 3.66 13.68 -1.34
N ALA A 121 3.29 12.95 -0.28
CA ALA A 121 3.70 13.24 1.09
C ALA A 121 5.23 13.23 1.23
N LYS A 122 5.92 12.24 0.67
CA LYS A 122 7.39 12.21 0.60
C LYS A 122 7.95 13.46 -0.09
N ARG A 123 7.42 13.82 -1.28
CA ARG A 123 7.86 15.02 -2.01
C ARG A 123 7.61 16.31 -1.24
N TYR A 124 6.49 16.39 -0.53
CA TYR A 124 6.17 17.53 0.32
C TYR A 124 7.19 17.65 1.46
N LEU A 125 7.43 16.57 2.22
CA LEU A 125 8.39 16.57 3.32
C LEU A 125 9.80 16.94 2.84
N THR A 126 10.26 16.39 1.71
CA THR A 126 11.55 16.78 1.12
C THR A 126 11.64 18.25 0.70
N ALA A 127 10.50 18.90 0.44
CA ALA A 127 10.45 20.29 0.01
C ALA A 127 10.34 21.29 1.16
N VAL A 128 9.72 20.89 2.28
CA VAL A 128 9.39 21.81 3.39
C VAL A 128 10.21 21.55 4.66
N ASP A 129 10.77 20.36 4.81
CA ASP A 129 11.57 19.97 5.97
C ASP A 129 12.99 19.62 5.54
N ASN A 130 13.91 20.57 5.77
CA ASN A 130 15.32 20.40 5.44
C ASN A 130 15.99 19.26 6.22
N SER A 131 15.41 18.81 7.34
CA SER A 131 15.94 17.69 8.12
C SER A 131 15.50 16.31 7.60
N TYR A 132 14.52 16.26 6.69
CA TYR A 132 13.95 15.01 6.20
C TYR A 132 14.90 14.17 5.31
N LEU A 133 15.91 14.82 4.72
CA LEU A 133 16.93 14.17 3.88
C LEU A 133 18.30 14.03 4.57
N LEU A 134 18.43 14.45 5.83
CA LEU A 134 19.66 14.39 6.63
C LEU A 134 19.70 13.12 7.46
#